data_AF-A0A0F3HMZ5-F1
#
_entry.id   AF-A0A0F3HMZ5-F1
#
_cell.length_a   1.000
_cell.length_b   1.000
_cell.length_c   1.000
_cell.angle_alpha   90.00
_cell.angle_beta   90.00
_cell.angle_gamma   90.00
#
_symmetry.space_group_name_H-M   'P 1'
#
loop_
_entity.id
_entity.type
_entity.pdbx_description
1 polymer ?
#
loop_
_entity_poly.entity_id
_entity_poly.type
_entity_poly.pdbx_seq_one_letter_code
_entity_poly.pdbx_strand_id
1 'polypeptide(L)'
;MWALGFVPLVIMFCIYHSQKVKKLGNKIKKFERKEKGNTEMSRLLKEMIGRTPVIVGQLFGTDNWEVVDVDEEWIKLRRVDKKGKEKFKLQRIEDIQTIQFDGE
;
A
#
# COMPACT_ATOMS: atom_id res chain seq x y z
N MET A 1 -32.25 -46.47 -10.65
CA MET A 1 -31.53 -46.12 -9.40
C MET A 1 -30.14 -45.57 -9.73
N TRP A 2 -30.05 -44.35 -10.29
CA TRP A 2 -28.79 -43.64 -10.56
C TRP A 2 -28.72 -42.26 -9.86
N ALA A 3 -29.88 -41.71 -9.50
CA ALA A 3 -29.99 -40.41 -8.82
C ALA A 3 -29.39 -40.40 -7.40
N LEU A 4 -29.37 -41.53 -6.69
CA LEU A 4 -28.92 -41.58 -5.29
C LEU A 4 -27.40 -41.42 -5.11
N GLY A 5 -26.59 -41.78 -6.10
CA GLY A 5 -25.13 -41.64 -6.04
C GLY A 5 -24.61 -40.31 -6.59
N PHE A 6 -25.28 -39.75 -7.62
CA PHE A 6 -24.81 -38.56 -8.32
C PHE A 6 -25.15 -37.26 -7.57
N VAL A 7 -26.33 -37.20 -6.95
CA VAL A 7 -26.79 -36.03 -6.18
C VAL A 7 -25.86 -35.66 -5.03
N PRO A 8 -25.41 -36.57 -4.14
CA PRO A 8 -24.49 -36.21 -3.05
C PRO A 8 -23.11 -35.77 -3.56
N LEU A 9 -22.62 -36.32 -4.68
CA LEU A 9 -21.37 -35.90 -5.31
C LEU A 9 -21.44 -34.46 -5.84
N VAL A 10 -22.56 -34.09 -6.48
CA VAL A 10 -22.79 -32.72 -6.96
C VAL A 10 -22.88 -31.75 -5.80
N ILE A 11 -23.60 -32.10 -4.72
CA ILE A 11 -23.68 -31.25 -3.53
C ILE A 11 -22.30 -31.04 -2.89
N MET A 12 -21.49 -32.10 -2.77
CA MET A 12 -20.14 -32.01 -2.23
C MET A 12 -19.23 -31.12 -3.10
N PHE A 13 -19.33 -31.23 -4.43
CA PHE A 13 -18.62 -30.37 -5.36
C PHE A 13 -19.04 -28.90 -5.24
N CYS A 14 -20.34 -28.62 -5.13
CA CYS A 14 -20.87 -27.27 -4.95
C CYS A 14 -20.37 -26.61 -3.65
N ILE A 15 -20.37 -27.35 -2.53
CA ILE A 15 -19.87 -26.83 -1.24
C ILE A 15 -18.37 -26.56 -1.33
N TYR A 16 -17.60 -27.47 -1.91
CA TYR A 16 -16.16 -27.30 -2.10
C TYR A 16 -15.82 -26.08 -2.96
N HIS A 17 -16.53 -25.88 -4.06
CA HIS A 17 -16.37 -24.72 -4.93
C HIS A 17 -16.77 -23.42 -4.24
N SER A 18 -17.86 -23.42 -3.46
CA SER A 18 -18.32 -22.27 -2.67
C SER A 18 -17.26 -21.81 -1.66
N GLN A 19 -16.57 -22.75 -0.99
CA GLN A 19 -15.47 -22.43 -0.07
C GLN A 19 -14.29 -21.77 -0.79
N LYS A 20 -13.94 -22.23 -2.01
CA LYS A 20 -12.92 -21.58 -2.82
C LYS A 20 -13.34 -20.16 -3.22
N VAL A 21 -14.56 -19.98 -3.73
CA VAL A 21 -15.06 -18.65 -4.12
C VAL A 21 -15.06 -17.67 -2.95
N LYS A 22 -15.45 -18.11 -1.74
CA LYS A 22 -15.36 -17.28 -0.52
C LYS A 22 -13.93 -16.89 -0.18
N LYS A 23 -12.97 -17.81 -0.28
CA LYS A 23 -11.55 -17.51 -0.07
C LYS A 23 -11.02 -16.50 -1.09
N LEU A 24 -11.40 -16.63 -2.37
CA LEU A 24 -11.04 -15.66 -3.40
C LEU A 24 -11.66 -14.28 -3.14
N GLY A 25 -12.95 -14.21 -2.81
CA GLY A 25 -13.62 -12.95 -2.48
C GLY A 25 -12.99 -12.23 -1.28
N ASN A 26 -12.58 -12.98 -0.25
CA ASN A 26 -11.85 -12.40 0.89
C ASN A 26 -10.46 -11.89 0.52
N LYS A 27 -9.76 -12.54 -0.42
CA LYS A 27 -8.47 -12.04 -0.94
C LYS A 27 -8.68 -10.75 -1.74
N ILE A 28 -9.68 -10.70 -2.62
CA ILE A 28 -10.02 -9.50 -3.42
C ILE A 28 -10.34 -8.33 -2.50
N LYS A 29 -11.20 -8.52 -1.48
CA LYS A 29 -11.49 -7.47 -0.48
C LYS A 29 -10.26 -6.95 0.25
N LYS A 30 -9.26 -7.81 0.50
CA LYS A 30 -8.00 -7.38 1.11
C LYS A 30 -7.17 -6.54 0.15
N PHE A 31 -7.10 -6.91 -1.13
CA PHE A 31 -6.42 -6.10 -2.16
C PHE A 31 -7.11 -4.75 -2.34
N GLU A 32 -8.44 -4.71 -2.48
CA GLU A 32 -9.19 -3.47 -2.66
C GLU A 32 -9.00 -2.49 -1.50
N ARG A 33 -8.94 -2.99 -0.26
CA ARG A 33 -8.62 -2.17 0.93
C ARG A 33 -7.19 -1.63 0.91
N LYS A 34 -6.22 -2.43 0.44
CA LYS A 34 -4.83 -1.99 0.31
C LYS A 34 -4.70 -0.90 -0.74
N GLU A 35 -5.33 -1.06 -1.90
CA GLU A 35 -5.33 -0.03 -2.95
C GLU A 35 -5.99 1.26 -2.46
N LYS A 36 -7.16 1.19 -1.82
CA LYS A 36 -7.82 2.38 -1.24
C LYS A 36 -6.93 3.10 -0.23
N GLY A 37 -6.28 2.36 0.67
CA GLY A 37 -5.33 2.94 1.63
C GLY A 37 -4.11 3.57 0.96
N ASN A 38 -3.60 2.97 -0.13
CA ASN A 38 -2.48 3.52 -0.89
C ASN A 38 -2.87 4.85 -1.59
N THR A 39 -4.07 4.91 -2.17
CA THR A 39 -4.60 6.14 -2.78
C THR A 39 -4.77 7.26 -1.74
N GLU A 40 -5.29 6.95 -0.56
CA GLU A 40 -5.41 7.92 0.54
C GLU A 40 -4.05 8.40 1.02
N MET A 41 -3.07 7.50 1.18
CA MET A 41 -1.69 7.88 1.52
C MET A 41 -1.03 8.76 0.45
N SER A 42 -1.17 8.43 -0.83
CA SER A 42 -0.65 9.27 -1.94
C SER A 42 -1.27 10.67 -1.89
N ARG A 43 -2.57 10.80 -1.60
CA ARG A 43 -3.24 12.09 -1.42
C ARG A 43 -2.65 12.89 -0.27
N LEU A 44 -2.48 12.27 0.91
CA LEU A 44 -1.89 12.93 2.08
C LEU A 44 -0.44 13.35 1.83
N LEU A 45 0.35 12.52 1.15
CA LEU A 45 1.73 12.84 0.78
C LEU A 45 1.81 14.02 -0.20
N LYS A 46 0.86 14.13 -1.14
CA LYS A 46 0.76 15.29 -2.04
C LYS A 46 0.50 16.59 -1.28
N GLU A 47 -0.29 16.56 -0.20
CA GLU A 47 -0.50 17.72 0.68
C GLU A 47 0.79 18.13 1.43
N MET A 48 1.80 17.24 1.51
CA MET A 48 3.09 17.49 2.17
C MET A 48 4.20 17.97 1.21
N ILE A 49 3.90 18.17 -0.08
CA ILE A 49 4.89 18.71 -1.04
C ILE A 49 5.38 20.09 -0.54
N GLY A 50 6.70 20.26 -0.49
CA GLY A 50 7.36 21.47 0.02
C GLY A 50 7.55 21.49 1.55
N ARG A 51 7.12 20.45 2.28
CA ARG A 51 7.42 20.28 3.71
C ARG A 51 8.55 19.26 3.90
N THR A 52 9.10 19.23 5.12
CA THR A 52 10.15 18.28 5.54
C THR A 52 9.64 17.27 6.58
N PRO A 53 8.74 16.35 6.21
CA PRO A 53 8.28 15.31 7.12
C PRO A 53 9.40 14.32 7.46
N VAL A 54 9.28 13.69 8.62
CA VAL A 54 10.07 12.53 9.01
C VAL A 54 9.36 11.28 8.47
N ILE A 55 9.96 10.64 7.47
CA ILE A 55 9.40 9.44 6.84
C ILE A 55 10.16 8.22 7.35
N VAL A 56 9.43 7.29 7.97
CA VAL A 56 9.97 6.03 8.46
C VAL A 56 9.47 4.92 7.53
N GLY A 57 10.40 4.36 6.76
CA GLY A 57 10.14 3.18 5.93
C GLY A 57 10.49 1.88 6.64
N GLN A 58 10.04 0.76 6.07
CA GLN A 58 10.24 -0.58 6.63
C GLN A 58 11.72 -0.97 6.82
N LEU A 59 12.63 -0.43 5.98
CA LEU A 59 14.07 -0.73 6.02
C LEU A 59 14.94 0.45 6.46
N PHE A 60 14.44 1.70 6.36
CA PHE A 60 15.23 2.91 6.62
C PHE A 60 14.35 4.06 7.11
N GLY A 61 14.81 4.77 8.14
CA GLY A 61 14.29 6.09 8.52
C GLY A 61 14.99 7.20 7.74
N THR A 62 14.21 8.16 7.25
CA THR A 62 14.70 9.34 6.54
C THR A 62 14.28 10.60 7.29
N ASP A 63 15.23 11.16 8.04
CA ASP A 63 15.05 12.43 8.75
C ASP A 63 15.51 13.60 7.87
N ASN A 64 14.76 14.70 7.89
CA ASN A 64 15.07 15.97 7.20
C ASN A 64 15.18 15.85 5.67
N TRP A 65 14.28 15.09 5.05
CA TRP A 65 14.10 15.09 3.61
C TRP A 65 12.88 15.94 3.24
N GLU A 66 13.05 16.79 2.24
CA GLU A 66 11.99 17.59 1.64
C GLU A 66 11.22 16.74 0.62
N VAL A 67 9.90 16.77 0.67
CA VAL A 67 9.06 16.14 -0.35
C VAL A 67 8.97 17.08 -1.54
N VAL A 68 9.58 16.70 -2.65
CA VAL A 68 9.56 17.51 -3.88
C VAL A 68 8.42 17.11 -4.80
N ASP A 69 8.14 15.81 -4.88
CA ASP A 69 7.13 15.28 -5.78
C ASP A 69 6.59 13.94 -5.28
N VAL A 70 5.33 13.66 -5.61
CA VAL A 70 4.61 12.46 -5.19
C VAL A 70 3.76 11.95 -6.34
N ASP A 71 4.11 10.76 -6.82
CA ASP A 71 3.34 9.99 -7.80
C ASP A 71 2.38 9.00 -7.09
N GLU A 72 1.71 8.13 -7.86
CA GLU A 72 0.82 7.10 -7.30
C GLU A 72 1.56 6.00 -6.54
N GLU A 73 2.79 5.67 -6.96
CA GLU A 73 3.58 4.58 -6.36
C GLU A 73 4.88 5.05 -5.71
N TRP A 74 5.35 6.26 -6.05
CA TRP A 74 6.67 6.75 -5.70
C TRP A 74 6.62 8.12 -5.03
N ILE A 75 7.51 8.33 -4.07
CA ILE A 75 7.80 9.63 -3.47
C ILE A 75 9.22 10.04 -3.83
N LYS A 76 9.37 11.29 -4.28
CA LYS A 76 10.64 11.93 -4.57
C LYS A 76 11.01 12.84 -3.42
N LEU A 77 12.09 12.45 -2.75
CA LEU A 77 12.66 13.16 -1.63
C LEU A 77 13.93 13.89 -2.05
N ARG A 78 14.10 15.11 -1.59
CA ARG A 78 15.32 15.91 -1.77
C ARG A 78 15.93 16.24 -0.43
N ARG A 79 17.26 16.23 -0.37
CA ARG A 79 18.02 16.70 0.78
C ARG A 79 19.22 17.48 0.32
N VAL A 80 19.48 18.61 0.96
CA VAL A 80 20.68 19.40 0.76
C VAL A 80 21.66 19.08 1.88
N ASP A 81 22.86 18.64 1.50
CA ASP A 81 23.94 18.39 2.46
C ASP A 81 24.54 19.72 2.96
N LYS A 82 25.27 19.73 4.08
CA LYS A 82 25.94 20.94 4.61
C LYS A 82 26.93 21.56 3.62
N LYS A 83 27.34 20.80 2.60
CA LYS A 83 28.22 21.22 1.50
C LYS A 83 27.47 21.76 0.27
N GLY A 84 26.15 21.97 0.37
CA GLY A 84 25.30 22.46 -0.73
C GLY A 84 25.03 21.43 -1.84
N LYS A 85 25.38 20.16 -1.64
CA LYS A 85 25.09 19.10 -2.60
C LYS A 85 23.68 18.60 -2.42
N GLU A 86 22.90 18.61 -3.50
CA GLU A 86 21.57 18.03 -3.53
C GLU A 86 21.65 16.51 -3.70
N LYS A 87 20.88 15.79 -2.90
CA LYS A 87 20.65 14.36 -3.03
C LYS A 87 19.17 14.14 -3.27
N PHE A 88 18.87 13.28 -4.23
CA PHE A 88 17.51 12.83 -4.49
C PHE A 88 17.39 11.37 -4.09
N LYS A 89 16.29 11.02 -3.45
CA LYS A 89 15.94 9.64 -3.09
C LYS A 89 14.53 9.36 -3.59
N LEU A 90 14.37 8.24 -4.27
CA LEU A 90 13.07 7.73 -4.68
C LEU A 90 12.70 6.58 -3.75
N GLN A 91 11.49 6.60 -3.18
CA GLN A 91 11.00 5.55 -2.29
C GLN A 91 9.57 5.18 -2.68
N ARG A 92 9.19 3.91 -2.53
CA ARG A 92 7.81 3.51 -2.80
C ARG A 92 6.90 3.92 -1.66
N ILE A 93 5.68 4.34 -1.99
CA ILE A 93 4.66 4.70 -0.99
C ILE A 93 4.26 3.48 -0.16
N GLU A 94 4.21 2.29 -0.76
CA GLU A 94 3.92 1.02 -0.07
C GLU A 94 4.96 0.65 1.01
N ASP A 95 6.20 1.13 0.89
CA ASP A 95 7.28 0.83 1.83
C ASP A 95 7.30 1.80 3.03
N ILE A 96 6.46 2.84 3.01
CA ILE A 96 6.33 3.83 4.08
C ILE A 96 5.40 3.26 5.16
N GLN A 97 5.91 3.19 6.39
CA GLN A 97 5.12 2.72 7.53
C GLN A 97 4.51 3.87 8.31
N THR A 98 5.32 4.89 8.59
CA THR A 98 4.92 6.02 9.42
C THR A 98 5.45 7.31 8.83
N ILE A 99 4.62 8.35 8.88
CA ILE A 99 5.01 9.71 8.52
C ILE A 99 4.71 10.57 9.74
N GLN A 100 5.71 11.31 10.19
CA GLN A 100 5.57 12.29 11.25
C GLN A 100 5.87 13.67 10.68
N PHE A 101 5.01 14.64 10.98
CA PHE A 101 5.22 16.02 10.60
C PHE A 101 4.88 16.90 11.80
N ASP A 102 5.66 17.97 11.96
CA ASP A 102 5.33 19.00 12.93
C ASP A 102 4.23 19.88 12.30
N GLY A 103 3.05 19.84 12.90
CA GLY A 103 1.96 20.75 12.56
C GLY A 103 2.24 22.11 13.22
N GLU A 104 2.42 23.13 12.41
CA GLU A 104 2.25 24.53 12.86
C GLU A 104 0.78 24.82 13.17
#